data_AF-A0A9E5UVH2-F1
#
_entry.id   AF-A0A9E5UVH2-F1
#
_cell.length_a   1.000
_cell.length_b   1.000
_cell.length_c   1.000
_cell.angle_alpha   90.00
_cell.angle_beta   90.00
_cell.angle_gamma   90.00
#
_symmetry.space_group_name_H-M   'P 1'
#
loop_
_entity.id
_entity.type
_entity.pdbx_description
1 polymer ?
#
loop_
_entity_poly.entity_id
_entity_poly.type
_entity_poly.pdbx_seq_one_letter_code
_entity_poly.pdbx_strand_id
1 'polypeptide(L)'
;MNRTTPNIWQLQAQRDITRLIAALDTPDASVRRRAVGALRVLEAREAVPRLRALLEREFHPQTRQVIEEALQHLTRDDVPTIELEPPPASKEVLLEQLNGNDLDVALRAMRRLSELDDRSVVESLVVVFRNPSRPAKLRLEAAEALLRLESAPASASLLGALRRGDWQIRRNAAAVLGQLEADWCVEPLSQAMQQDPHPVVRRTAAAALRRINTPEARAALGKADPPMVVGPAEEPPTDPSAVLGSPTPIPRRLLDHANLDGSAEGYDSLPPPAWLRPRRAPRRPEEDDR
;
A
#
# COMPACT_ATOMS: atom_id res chain seq x y z
N MET A 1 -30.02 -5.03 33.61
CA MET A 1 -30.35 -6.00 32.55
C MET A 1 -29.07 -6.33 31.79
N ASN A 2 -28.56 -7.55 31.89
CA ASN A 2 -27.34 -8.00 31.23
C ASN A 2 -27.46 -7.81 29.72
N ARG A 3 -26.73 -6.85 29.15
CA ARG A 3 -26.65 -6.67 27.70
C ARG A 3 -25.62 -7.66 27.16
N THR A 4 -26.07 -8.87 26.83
CA THR A 4 -25.25 -9.85 26.12
C THR A 4 -24.79 -9.21 24.81
N THR A 5 -23.48 -9.07 24.61
CA THR A 5 -22.94 -8.57 23.33
C THR A 5 -23.40 -9.50 22.21
N PRO A 6 -24.12 -9.00 21.19
CA PRO A 6 -24.63 -9.85 20.13
C PRO A 6 -23.47 -10.48 19.35
N ASN A 7 -23.52 -11.80 19.17
CA ASN A 7 -22.51 -12.53 18.41
C ASN A 7 -22.77 -12.37 16.92
N ILE A 8 -22.15 -11.35 16.31
CA ILE A 8 -22.35 -11.00 14.90
C ILE A 8 -22.03 -12.16 13.95
N TRP A 9 -21.01 -12.97 14.26
CA TRP A 9 -20.63 -14.13 13.45
C TRP A 9 -21.74 -15.18 13.39
N GLN A 10 -22.35 -15.48 14.54
CA GLN A 10 -23.46 -16.42 14.62
C GLN A 10 -24.69 -15.89 13.87
N LEU A 11 -24.99 -14.59 14.02
CA LEU A 11 -26.11 -13.95 13.33
C LEU A 11 -25.91 -13.92 11.81
N GLN A 12 -24.68 -13.67 11.34
CA GLN A 12 -24.34 -13.71 9.92
C GLN A 12 -24.46 -15.11 9.34
N ALA A 13 -23.96 -16.14 10.05
CA ALA A 13 -24.08 -17.53 9.64
C ALA A 13 -25.54 -18.00 9.56
N GLN A 14 -26.39 -17.49 10.45
CA GLN A 14 -27.83 -17.76 10.45
C GLN A 14 -28.61 -16.88 9.46
N ARG A 15 -27.95 -15.93 8.79
CA ARG A 15 -28.57 -14.88 7.96
C ARG A 15 -29.69 -14.13 8.68
N ASP A 16 -29.53 -13.92 9.99
CA ASP A 16 -30.50 -13.23 10.86
C ASP A 16 -30.35 -11.71 10.70
N ILE A 17 -30.85 -11.19 9.56
CA ILE A 17 -30.74 -9.77 9.16
C ILE A 17 -31.39 -8.86 10.20
N THR A 18 -32.52 -9.29 10.78
CA THR A 18 -33.24 -8.52 11.80
C THR A 18 -32.38 -8.26 13.03
N ARG A 19 -31.72 -9.29 13.58
CA ARG A 19 -30.82 -9.09 14.73
C ARG A 19 -29.54 -8.36 14.37
N LEU A 20 -29.05 -8.51 13.14
CA LEU A 20 -27.91 -7.72 12.65
C LEU A 20 -28.25 -6.23 12.55
N ILE A 21 -29.45 -5.87 12.08
CA ILE A 21 -29.94 -4.49 12.10
C ILE A 21 -30.05 -3.96 13.53
N ALA A 22 -30.57 -4.76 14.46
CA ALA A 22 -30.64 -4.38 15.88
C ALA A 22 -29.25 -4.16 16.50
N ALA A 23 -28.23 -4.89 16.04
CA ALA A 23 -26.87 -4.73 16.52
C ALA A 23 -26.22 -3.39 16.12
N LEU A 24 -26.77 -2.67 15.13
CA LEU A 24 -26.33 -1.33 14.74
C LEU A 24 -26.58 -0.27 15.83
N ASP A 25 -27.52 -0.51 16.75
CA ASP A 25 -27.83 0.41 17.86
C ASP A 25 -27.02 0.10 19.14
N THR A 26 -26.05 -0.81 19.07
CA THR A 26 -25.19 -1.14 20.22
C THR A 26 -24.20 -0.02 20.54
N PRO A 27 -23.83 0.20 21.83
CA PRO A 27 -22.89 1.25 22.20
C PRO A 27 -21.45 0.96 21.72
N ASP A 28 -21.11 -0.31 21.47
CA ASP A 28 -19.78 -0.73 21.03
C ASP A 28 -19.60 -0.53 19.51
N ALA A 29 -18.72 0.39 19.14
CA ALA A 29 -18.38 0.69 17.75
C ALA A 29 -17.83 -0.54 16.98
N SER A 30 -17.16 -1.47 17.68
CA SER A 30 -16.65 -2.71 17.09
C SER A 30 -17.76 -3.68 16.76
N VAL A 31 -18.83 -3.70 17.55
CA VAL A 31 -20.03 -4.51 17.26
C VAL A 31 -20.80 -3.90 16.09
N ARG A 32 -20.99 -2.58 16.08
CA ARG A 32 -21.62 -1.87 14.95
C ARG A 32 -20.88 -2.11 13.64
N ARG A 33 -19.55 -1.91 13.62
CA ARG A 33 -18.72 -2.14 12.43
C ARG A 33 -18.84 -3.56 11.88
N ARG A 34 -18.83 -4.56 12.77
CA ARG A 34 -19.00 -5.97 12.36
C ARG A 34 -20.41 -6.22 11.81
N ALA A 35 -21.44 -5.68 12.44
CA ALA A 35 -22.82 -5.79 11.96
C ALA A 35 -22.99 -5.16 10.57
N VAL A 36 -22.40 -3.99 10.32
CA VAL A 36 -22.38 -3.34 9.00
C VAL A 36 -21.71 -4.24 7.95
N GLY A 37 -20.55 -4.83 8.27
CA GLY A 37 -19.85 -5.76 7.38
C GLY A 37 -20.70 -7.00 7.04
N ALA A 38 -21.36 -7.58 8.05
CA ALA A 38 -22.25 -8.72 7.86
C ALA A 38 -23.46 -8.38 6.98
N LEU A 39 -24.09 -7.22 7.21
CA LEU A 39 -25.24 -6.75 6.41
C LEU A 39 -24.85 -6.49 4.94
N ARG A 40 -23.63 -5.98 4.69
CA ARG A 40 -23.09 -5.84 3.34
C ARG A 40 -22.91 -7.18 2.65
N VAL A 41 -22.27 -8.15 3.31
CA VAL A 41 -22.02 -9.50 2.76
C VAL A 41 -23.32 -10.26 2.49
N LEU A 42 -24.36 -10.03 3.30
CA LEU A 42 -25.67 -10.63 3.12
C LEU A 42 -26.56 -9.90 2.11
N GLU A 43 -26.05 -8.83 1.47
CA GLU A 43 -26.80 -7.98 0.53
C GLU A 43 -28.12 -7.45 1.13
N ALA A 44 -28.12 -7.16 2.44
CA ALA A 44 -29.31 -6.79 3.19
C ALA A 44 -29.75 -5.34 2.89
N ARG A 45 -30.37 -5.12 1.73
CA ARG A 45 -30.85 -3.80 1.28
C ARG A 45 -31.86 -3.17 2.25
N GLU A 46 -32.63 -3.98 2.97
CA GLU A 46 -33.54 -3.53 4.04
C GLU A 46 -32.83 -2.80 5.21
N ALA A 47 -31.52 -2.97 5.37
CA ALA A 47 -30.74 -2.28 6.40
C ALA A 47 -30.36 -0.83 6.02
N VAL A 48 -30.52 -0.43 4.76
CA VAL A 48 -30.09 0.88 4.23
C VAL A 48 -30.59 2.06 5.07
N PRO A 49 -31.88 2.17 5.45
CA PRO A 49 -32.36 3.30 6.26
C PRO A 49 -31.65 3.37 7.61
N ARG A 50 -31.34 2.21 8.21
CA ARG A 50 -30.66 2.14 9.50
C ARG A 50 -29.17 2.44 9.40
N LEU A 51 -28.53 2.06 8.30
CA LEU A 51 -27.14 2.42 8.02
C LEU A 51 -26.99 3.94 7.79
N ARG A 52 -27.93 4.59 7.09
CA ARG A 52 -27.94 6.06 6.94
C ARG A 52 -28.09 6.76 8.29
N ALA A 53 -29.06 6.33 9.10
CA ALA A 53 -29.23 6.88 10.45
C ALA A 53 -28.04 6.60 11.38
N LEU A 54 -27.31 5.50 11.18
CA LEU A 54 -26.07 5.24 11.91
C LEU A 54 -24.95 6.19 11.49
N LEU A 55 -24.81 6.45 10.18
CA LEU A 55 -23.77 7.33 9.63
C LEU A 55 -23.82 8.75 10.22
N GLU A 56 -25.02 9.29 10.45
CA GLU A 56 -25.22 10.63 11.01
C GLU A 56 -24.72 10.77 12.45
N ARG A 57 -24.72 9.68 13.22
CA ARG A 57 -24.36 9.66 14.66
C ARG A 57 -23.05 8.92 14.96
N GLU A 58 -22.38 8.39 13.94
CA GLU A 58 -21.14 7.64 14.10
C GLU A 58 -19.93 8.58 14.10
N PHE A 59 -19.24 8.64 15.24
CA PHE A 59 -18.05 9.48 15.42
C PHE A 59 -16.74 8.76 15.09
N HIS A 60 -16.73 7.43 15.05
CA HIS A 60 -15.51 6.65 14.84
C HIS A 60 -15.14 6.54 13.35
N PRO A 61 -13.98 7.05 12.89
CA PRO A 61 -13.68 7.21 11.47
C PRO A 61 -13.63 5.88 10.71
N GLN A 62 -13.05 4.83 11.29
CA GLN A 62 -13.03 3.50 10.67
C GLN A 62 -14.42 2.88 10.56
N THR A 63 -15.34 3.15 11.50
CA THR A 63 -16.71 2.62 11.43
C THR A 63 -17.52 3.38 10.39
N ARG A 64 -17.31 4.69 10.30
CA ARG A 64 -17.91 5.58 9.31
C ARG A 64 -17.58 5.15 7.88
N GLN A 65 -16.31 4.90 7.57
CA GLN A 65 -15.89 4.40 6.25
C GLN A 65 -16.59 3.09 5.88
N VAL A 66 -16.67 2.13 6.81
CA VAL A 66 -17.32 0.83 6.58
C VAL A 66 -18.83 0.99 6.35
N ILE A 67 -19.49 1.96 7.01
CA ILE A 67 -20.89 2.30 6.76
C ILE A 67 -21.08 2.91 5.37
N GLU A 68 -20.20 3.83 4.96
CA GLU A 68 -20.24 4.46 3.64
C GLU A 68 -20.06 3.43 2.51
N GLU A 69 -19.10 2.51 2.64
CA GLU A 69 -18.88 1.40 1.70
C GLU A 69 -20.09 0.45 1.65
N ALA A 70 -20.67 0.11 2.80
CA ALA A 70 -21.85 -0.74 2.86
C ALA A 70 -23.07 -0.07 2.24
N LEU A 71 -23.28 1.23 2.47
CA LEU A 71 -24.33 2.01 1.83
C LEU A 71 -24.12 2.04 0.32
N GLN A 72 -22.92 2.38 -0.16
CA GLN A 72 -22.60 2.39 -1.59
C GLN A 72 -22.92 1.05 -2.26
N HIS A 73 -22.61 -0.06 -1.60
CA HIS A 73 -22.88 -1.40 -2.12
C HIS A 73 -24.37 -1.74 -2.11
N LEU A 74 -25.08 -1.45 -1.02
CA LEU A 74 -26.49 -1.81 -0.82
C LEU A 74 -27.49 -0.86 -1.49
N THR A 75 -27.08 0.36 -1.85
CA THR A 75 -27.91 1.37 -2.55
C THR A 75 -27.61 1.45 -4.03
N ARG A 76 -26.79 0.55 -4.57
CA ARG A 76 -26.75 0.33 -6.02
C ARG A 76 -28.10 -0.26 -6.44
N ASP A 77 -29.04 0.64 -6.73
CA ASP A 77 -30.14 0.33 -7.64
C ASP A 77 -29.51 -0.10 -8.97
N ASP A 78 -30.13 -1.02 -9.69
CA ASP A 78 -29.77 -1.41 -11.06
C ASP A 78 -30.01 -0.23 -12.03
N VAL A 79 -29.31 0.86 -11.80
CA VAL A 79 -29.11 1.95 -12.73
C VAL A 79 -27.87 1.54 -13.51
N PRO A 80 -27.96 1.29 -14.83
CA PRO A 80 -26.78 1.27 -15.66
C PRO A 80 -26.17 2.65 -15.57
N THR A 81 -25.21 2.81 -14.67
CA THR A 81 -24.43 4.02 -14.54
C THR A 81 -23.74 4.20 -15.87
N ILE A 82 -24.16 5.21 -16.64
CA ILE A 82 -23.28 5.86 -17.63
C ILE A 82 -22.22 6.63 -16.82
N GLU A 83 -21.46 5.92 -16.00
CA GLU A 83 -20.03 6.11 -16.03
C GLU A 83 -19.67 5.49 -17.38
N LEU A 84 -18.89 6.18 -18.18
CA LEU A 84 -18.10 5.49 -19.18
C LEU A 84 -17.17 4.56 -18.38
N GLU A 85 -17.67 3.41 -17.94
CA GLU A 85 -16.84 2.23 -17.77
C GLU A 85 -16.25 2.04 -19.18
N PRO A 86 -14.95 2.30 -19.38
CA PRO A 86 -14.34 1.85 -20.60
C PRO A 86 -14.64 0.34 -20.69
N PRO A 87 -14.94 -0.17 -21.91
CA PRO A 87 -15.25 -1.59 -22.14
C PRO A 87 -14.25 -2.45 -21.37
N PRO A 88 -14.65 -3.64 -20.86
CA PRO A 88 -13.83 -4.45 -19.95
C PRO A 88 -12.39 -4.40 -20.43
N ALA A 89 -11.59 -3.61 -19.73
CA ALA A 89 -10.29 -3.24 -20.24
C ALA A 89 -9.53 -4.55 -20.36
N SER A 90 -9.14 -4.93 -21.58
CA SER A 90 -8.31 -6.11 -21.79
C SER A 90 -7.17 -6.06 -20.81
N LYS A 91 -6.70 -7.20 -20.29
CA LYS A 91 -5.69 -7.20 -19.23
C LYS A 91 -4.49 -6.32 -19.60
N GLU A 92 -4.16 -6.22 -20.89
CA GLU A 92 -3.12 -5.36 -21.46
C GLU A 92 -3.33 -3.88 -21.13
N VAL A 93 -4.56 -3.38 -21.28
CA VAL A 93 -4.93 -1.99 -20.96
C VAL A 93 -4.83 -1.73 -19.46
N LEU A 94 -5.24 -2.70 -18.64
CA LEU A 94 -5.12 -2.60 -17.18
C LEU A 94 -3.65 -2.61 -16.74
N LEU A 95 -2.79 -3.40 -17.40
CA LEU A 95 -1.35 -3.41 -17.13
C LEU A 95 -0.68 -2.09 -17.56
N GLU A 96 -1.12 -1.49 -18.65
CA GLU A 96 -0.67 -0.15 -19.05
C GLU A 96 -1.08 0.92 -18.03
N GLN A 97 -2.35 0.92 -17.61
CA GLN A 97 -2.87 1.82 -16.58
C GLN A 97 -2.17 1.65 -15.24
N LEU A 98 -1.86 0.40 -14.86
CA LEU A 98 -1.08 0.10 -13.67
C LEU A 98 0.29 0.77 -13.73
N ASN A 99 0.93 0.83 -14.91
CA ASN A 99 2.23 1.45 -15.13
C ASN A 99 2.20 2.99 -15.27
N GLY A 100 1.02 3.58 -15.33
CA GLY A 100 0.84 5.04 -15.37
C GLY A 100 1.31 5.77 -14.10
N ASN A 101 1.43 7.09 -14.23
CA ASN A 101 1.81 7.99 -13.13
C ASN A 101 0.63 8.39 -12.24
N ASP A 102 -0.61 8.22 -12.71
CA ASP A 102 -1.80 8.54 -11.94
C ASP A 102 -2.11 7.42 -10.94
N LEU A 103 -2.01 7.74 -9.65
CA LEU A 103 -2.22 6.78 -8.57
C LEU A 103 -3.65 6.24 -8.53
N ASP A 104 -4.66 7.07 -8.78
CA ASP A 104 -6.06 6.65 -8.71
C ASP A 104 -6.43 5.75 -9.90
N VAL A 105 -5.85 6.03 -11.07
CA VAL A 105 -5.94 5.13 -12.23
C VAL A 105 -5.24 3.80 -11.95
N ALA A 106 -4.01 3.83 -11.41
CA ALA A 106 -3.26 2.62 -11.10
C ALA A 106 -3.94 1.76 -10.02
N LEU A 107 -4.55 2.37 -8.99
CA LEU A 107 -5.30 1.67 -7.95
C LEU A 107 -6.60 1.05 -8.46
N ARG A 108 -7.29 1.72 -9.41
CA ARG A 108 -8.46 1.13 -10.07
C ARG A 108 -8.06 -0.04 -10.95
N ALA A 109 -6.98 0.11 -11.73
CA ALA A 109 -6.46 -0.95 -12.57
C ALA A 109 -6.04 -2.17 -11.73
N MET A 110 -5.33 -1.96 -10.62
CA MET A 110 -4.94 -3.01 -9.68
C MET A 110 -6.14 -3.83 -9.17
N ARG A 111 -7.20 -3.14 -8.74
CA ARG A 111 -8.41 -3.80 -8.24
C ARG A 111 -9.09 -4.64 -9.31
N ARG A 112 -9.22 -4.10 -10.52
CA ARG A 112 -9.76 -4.87 -11.66
C ARG A 112 -8.89 -6.08 -12.00
N LEU A 113 -7.57 -5.92 -12.07
CA LEU A 113 -6.64 -7.04 -12.30
C LEU A 113 -6.78 -8.14 -11.24
N SER A 114 -7.04 -7.76 -9.98
CA SER A 114 -7.25 -8.70 -8.88
C SER A 114 -8.60 -9.41 -8.93
N GLU A 115 -9.62 -8.78 -9.52
CA GLU A 115 -10.96 -9.37 -9.73
C GLU A 115 -10.98 -10.35 -10.90
N LEU A 116 -10.09 -10.20 -11.88
CA LEU A 116 -9.99 -11.11 -13.02
C LEU A 116 -9.47 -12.51 -12.64
N ASP A 117 -8.87 -12.67 -11.45
CA ASP A 117 -8.22 -13.90 -10.97
C ASP A 117 -7.19 -14.49 -11.97
N ASP A 118 -6.63 -13.62 -12.84
CA ASP A 118 -5.70 -14.02 -13.89
C ASP A 118 -4.27 -14.08 -13.36
N ARG A 119 -3.77 -15.30 -13.15
CA ARG A 119 -2.39 -15.54 -12.65
C ARG A 119 -1.29 -15.03 -13.59
N SER A 120 -1.59 -14.73 -14.86
CA SER A 120 -0.58 -14.18 -15.78
C SER A 120 -0.12 -12.77 -15.40
N VAL A 121 -0.83 -12.07 -14.52
CA VAL A 121 -0.49 -10.71 -14.07
C VAL A 121 0.48 -10.69 -12.89
N VAL A 122 0.76 -11.85 -12.28
CA VAL A 122 1.59 -12.00 -11.07
C VAL A 122 2.96 -11.32 -11.22
N GLU A 123 3.63 -11.48 -12.36
CA GLU A 123 4.95 -10.88 -12.57
C GLU A 123 4.89 -9.35 -12.55
N SER A 124 3.89 -8.77 -13.21
CA SER A 124 3.67 -7.32 -13.21
C SER A 124 3.37 -6.79 -11.80
N LEU A 125 2.58 -7.52 -11.02
CA LEU A 125 2.30 -7.17 -9.64
C LEU A 125 3.56 -7.24 -8.75
N VAL A 126 4.43 -8.24 -8.96
CA VAL A 126 5.72 -8.35 -8.27
C VAL A 126 6.62 -7.16 -8.61
N VAL A 127 6.65 -6.71 -9.86
CA VAL A 127 7.40 -5.52 -10.28
C VAL A 127 6.91 -4.27 -9.56
N VAL A 128 5.59 -4.06 -9.49
CA VAL A 128 4.99 -2.93 -8.76
C VAL A 128 5.33 -2.98 -7.28
N PHE A 129 5.17 -4.16 -6.66
CA PHE A 129 5.48 -4.38 -5.25
C PHE A 129 6.94 -4.07 -4.91
N ARG A 130 7.89 -4.51 -5.74
CA ARG A 130 9.34 -4.34 -5.50
C ARG A 130 9.86 -2.94 -5.80
N ASN A 131 9.13 -2.12 -6.54
CA ASN A 131 9.62 -0.81 -7.00
C ASN A 131 9.53 0.25 -5.88
N PRO A 132 10.65 0.66 -5.25
CA PRO A 132 10.61 1.58 -4.12
C PRO A 132 10.08 2.97 -4.48
N SER A 133 10.15 3.36 -5.76
CA SER A 133 9.66 4.64 -6.28
C SER A 133 8.14 4.69 -6.40
N ARG A 134 7.45 3.53 -6.31
CA ARG A 134 5.99 3.49 -6.32
C ARG A 134 5.40 3.89 -4.95
N PRO A 135 4.24 4.58 -4.93
CA PRO A 135 3.56 4.94 -3.69
C PRO A 135 3.30 3.73 -2.79
N ALA A 136 3.46 3.90 -1.48
CA ALA A 136 3.30 2.82 -0.50
C ALA A 136 1.92 2.14 -0.59
N LYS A 137 0.86 2.93 -0.81
CA LYS A 137 -0.51 2.43 -1.00
C LYS A 137 -0.61 1.48 -2.19
N LEU A 138 -0.04 1.84 -3.35
CA LEU A 138 -0.07 1.00 -4.55
C LEU A 138 0.71 -0.31 -4.35
N ARG A 139 1.81 -0.27 -3.59
CA ARG A 139 2.61 -1.45 -3.25
C ARG A 139 1.90 -2.40 -2.29
N LEU A 140 1.15 -1.86 -1.33
CA LEU A 140 0.30 -2.67 -0.45
C LEU A 140 -0.78 -3.38 -1.25
N GLU A 141 -1.49 -2.65 -2.10
CA GLU A 141 -2.55 -3.20 -2.96
C GLU A 141 -2.01 -4.27 -3.91
N ALA A 142 -0.80 -4.08 -4.46
CA ALA A 142 -0.12 -5.11 -5.25
C ALA A 142 0.14 -6.39 -4.43
N ALA A 143 0.53 -6.26 -3.17
CA ALA A 143 0.79 -7.40 -2.30
C ALA A 143 -0.50 -8.11 -1.87
N GLU A 144 -1.57 -7.36 -1.58
CA GLU A 144 -2.91 -7.91 -1.33
C GLU A 144 -3.43 -8.67 -2.55
N ALA A 145 -3.31 -8.09 -3.74
CA ALA A 145 -3.66 -8.73 -5.01
C ALA A 145 -2.90 -10.05 -5.20
N LEU A 146 -1.58 -10.02 -5.01
CA LEU A 146 -0.73 -11.19 -5.12
C LEU A 146 -1.08 -12.33 -4.14
N LEU A 147 -1.50 -11.98 -2.92
CA LEU A 147 -1.98 -12.96 -1.94
C LEU A 147 -3.36 -13.51 -2.29
N ARG A 148 -4.28 -12.66 -2.77
CA ARG A 148 -5.60 -13.09 -3.24
C ARG A 148 -5.52 -14.08 -4.38
N LEU A 149 -4.56 -13.92 -5.28
CA LEU A 149 -4.27 -14.86 -6.38
C LEU A 149 -3.64 -16.18 -5.89
N GLU A 150 -3.47 -16.36 -4.57
CA GLU A 150 -2.84 -17.50 -3.90
C GLU A 150 -1.49 -17.90 -4.51
N SER A 151 -0.75 -16.90 -5.00
CA SER A 151 0.50 -17.13 -5.70
C SER A 151 1.60 -17.47 -4.69
N ALA A 152 1.96 -18.75 -4.57
CA ALA A 152 3.16 -19.16 -3.82
C ALA A 152 4.45 -18.38 -4.22
N PRO A 153 4.64 -17.99 -5.50
CA PRO A 153 5.70 -17.05 -5.88
C PRO A 153 5.66 -15.68 -5.18
N ALA A 154 4.48 -15.21 -4.78
CA ALA A 154 4.31 -13.92 -4.12
C ALA A 154 4.80 -13.91 -2.68
N SER A 155 4.42 -14.91 -1.88
CA SER A 155 4.89 -15.06 -0.50
C SER A 155 6.41 -15.24 -0.47
N ALA A 156 6.96 -16.06 -1.38
CA ALA A 156 8.40 -16.19 -1.56
C ALA A 156 9.07 -14.86 -1.97
N SER A 157 8.42 -14.08 -2.84
CA SER A 157 8.93 -12.78 -3.27
C SER A 157 8.92 -11.72 -2.17
N LEU A 158 7.87 -11.67 -1.34
CA LEU A 158 7.74 -10.83 -0.15
C LEU A 158 8.83 -11.16 0.89
N LEU A 159 9.03 -12.45 1.18
CA LEU A 159 10.09 -12.91 2.08
C LEU A 159 11.48 -12.66 1.51
N GLY A 160 11.65 -12.79 0.19
CA GLY A 160 12.88 -12.43 -0.50
C GLY A 160 13.20 -10.95 -0.36
N ALA A 161 12.19 -10.08 -0.56
CA ALA A 161 12.32 -8.64 -0.42
C ALA A 161 12.60 -8.19 1.03
N LEU A 162 12.15 -8.95 2.03
CA LEU A 162 12.49 -8.70 3.43
C LEU A 162 13.99 -8.96 3.73
N ARG A 163 14.64 -9.87 3.00
CA ARG A 163 16.02 -10.31 3.26
C ARG A 163 17.07 -9.68 2.34
N ARG A 164 16.71 -9.30 1.12
CA ARG A 164 17.64 -8.88 0.06
C ARG A 164 17.27 -7.51 -0.50
N GLY A 165 18.25 -6.84 -1.10
CA GLY A 165 18.11 -5.50 -1.68
C GLY A 165 18.35 -4.38 -0.67
N ASP A 166 18.17 -3.16 -1.13
CA ASP A 166 18.41 -1.95 -0.33
C ASP A 166 17.48 -1.85 0.87
N TRP A 167 17.91 -1.10 1.89
CA TRP A 167 17.16 -0.99 3.13
C TRP A 167 15.73 -0.46 2.92
N GLN A 168 15.47 0.35 1.88
CA GLN A 168 14.12 0.79 1.54
C GLN A 168 13.23 -0.38 1.12
N ILE A 169 13.75 -1.33 0.34
CA ILE A 169 13.01 -2.52 -0.12
C ILE A 169 12.68 -3.42 1.06
N ARG A 170 13.65 -3.66 1.96
CA ARG A 170 13.44 -4.48 3.16
C ARG A 170 12.44 -3.83 4.13
N ARG A 171 12.56 -2.52 4.35
CA ARG A 171 11.58 -1.73 5.13
C ARG A 171 10.18 -1.87 4.53
N ASN A 172 10.08 -1.70 3.22
CA ASN A 172 8.81 -1.80 2.50
C ASN A 172 8.16 -3.18 2.63
N ALA A 173 8.95 -4.24 2.48
CA ALA A 173 8.48 -5.60 2.68
C ALA A 173 7.97 -5.81 4.11
N ALA A 174 8.72 -5.35 5.13
CA ALA A 174 8.28 -5.42 6.52
C ALA A 174 6.97 -4.66 6.76
N ALA A 175 6.83 -3.45 6.23
CA ALA A 175 5.63 -2.63 6.36
C ALA A 175 4.40 -3.32 5.74
N VAL A 176 4.55 -3.84 4.52
CA VAL A 176 3.49 -4.54 3.81
C VAL A 176 3.08 -5.81 4.55
N LEU A 177 4.04 -6.63 5.00
CA LEU A 177 3.76 -7.83 5.79
C LEU A 177 2.99 -7.53 7.08
N GLY A 178 3.32 -6.42 7.75
CA GLY A 178 2.58 -5.95 8.92
C GLY A 178 1.20 -5.37 8.63
N GLN A 179 1.00 -4.75 7.46
CA GLN A 179 -0.31 -4.26 7.03
C GLN A 179 -1.25 -5.40 6.66
N LEU A 180 -0.71 -6.46 6.07
CA LEU A 180 -1.40 -7.70 5.73
C LEU A 180 -1.72 -8.58 6.95
N GLU A 181 -1.16 -8.26 8.12
CA GLU A 181 -1.26 -9.09 9.33
C GLU A 181 -0.83 -10.55 9.09
N ALA A 182 0.21 -10.74 8.26
CA ALA A 182 0.68 -12.05 7.83
C ALA A 182 1.37 -12.83 8.97
N ASP A 183 0.64 -13.71 9.64
CA ASP A 183 1.13 -14.56 10.74
C ASP A 183 2.31 -15.48 10.34
N TRP A 184 2.29 -16.01 9.12
CA TRP A 184 3.33 -16.90 8.58
C TRP A 184 4.71 -16.23 8.42
N CYS A 185 4.82 -14.90 8.57
CA CYS A 185 6.08 -14.17 8.47
C CYS A 185 6.64 -13.69 9.81
N VAL A 186 6.07 -14.13 10.95
CA VAL A 186 6.53 -13.76 12.30
C VAL A 186 8.02 -14.05 12.51
N GLU A 187 8.49 -15.25 12.14
CA GLU A 187 9.90 -15.62 12.30
C GLU A 187 10.84 -14.76 11.40
N PRO A 188 10.58 -14.61 10.09
CA PRO A 188 11.33 -13.67 9.25
C PRO A 188 11.34 -12.22 9.75
N LEU A 189 10.22 -11.71 10.25
CA LEU A 189 10.13 -10.36 10.81
C LEU A 189 10.89 -10.24 12.13
N SER A 190 10.87 -11.27 12.98
CA SER A 190 11.67 -11.35 14.20
C SER A 190 13.16 -11.27 13.88
N GLN A 191 13.61 -12.02 12.86
CA GLN A 191 14.99 -11.96 12.39
C GLN A 191 15.35 -10.56 11.88
N ALA A 192 14.51 -9.94 11.04
CA ALA A 192 14.72 -8.59 10.54
C ALA A 192 14.74 -7.55 11.68
N MET A 193 13.91 -7.71 12.70
CA MET A 193 13.90 -6.85 13.87
C MET A 193 15.22 -6.89 14.65
N GLN A 194 15.81 -8.08 14.79
CA GLN A 194 17.00 -8.30 15.61
C GLN A 194 18.31 -8.04 14.85
N GLN A 195 18.38 -8.45 13.59
CA GLN A 195 19.64 -8.62 12.86
C GLN A 195 19.79 -7.69 11.66
N ASP A 196 18.74 -6.95 11.26
CA ASP A 196 18.86 -6.09 10.08
C ASP A 196 19.88 -4.97 10.33
N PRO A 197 20.83 -4.71 9.40
CA PRO A 197 21.84 -3.68 9.58
C PRO A 197 21.23 -2.28 9.70
N HIS A 198 20.08 -2.03 9.07
CA HIS A 198 19.48 -0.71 9.00
C HIS A 198 18.44 -0.49 10.12
N PRO A 199 18.57 0.56 10.96
CA PRO A 199 17.71 0.78 12.13
C PRO A 199 16.23 1.01 11.77
N VAL A 200 15.95 1.62 10.61
CA VAL A 200 14.56 1.84 10.15
C VAL A 200 13.88 0.52 9.82
N VAL A 201 14.61 -0.45 9.26
CA VAL A 201 14.05 -1.77 8.95
C VAL A 201 13.73 -2.51 10.26
N ARG A 202 14.65 -2.48 11.24
CA ARG A 202 14.40 -3.07 12.56
C ARG A 202 13.15 -2.53 13.24
N ARG A 203 12.97 -1.20 13.25
CA ARG A 203 11.77 -0.53 13.80
C ARG A 203 10.50 -0.89 13.03
N THR A 204 10.59 -0.96 11.71
CA THR A 204 9.43 -1.32 10.87
C THR A 204 9.03 -2.78 11.08
N ALA A 205 9.99 -3.69 11.21
CA ALA A 205 9.73 -5.08 11.54
C ALA A 205 9.07 -5.24 12.93
N ALA A 206 9.53 -4.49 13.93
CA ALA A 206 8.85 -4.43 15.23
C ALA A 206 7.42 -3.88 15.12
N ALA A 207 7.20 -2.80 14.35
CA ALA A 207 5.86 -2.27 14.11
C ALA A 207 4.96 -3.30 13.39
N ALA A 208 5.50 -4.05 12.45
CA ALA A 208 4.79 -5.12 11.76
C ALA A 208 4.39 -6.26 12.71
N LEU A 209 5.31 -6.72 13.57
CA LEU A 209 5.02 -7.73 14.60
C LEU A 209 3.94 -7.25 15.58
N ARG A 210 3.95 -5.96 15.98
CA ARG A 210 2.90 -5.38 16.83
C ARG A 210 1.53 -5.39 16.15
N ARG A 211 1.48 -5.18 14.83
CA ARG A 211 0.24 -5.24 14.05
C ARG A 211 -0.28 -6.66 13.93
N ILE A 212 0.59 -7.63 13.65
CA ILE A 212 0.25 -9.07 13.54
C ILE A 212 -0.32 -9.60 14.87
N ASN A 213 0.27 -9.22 16.00
CA ASN A 213 -0.31 -9.39 17.34
C ASN A 213 -0.68 -10.84 17.76
N THR A 214 -0.13 -11.86 17.11
CA THR A 214 -0.25 -13.27 17.51
C THR A 214 0.57 -13.57 18.77
N PRO A 215 0.31 -14.67 19.49
CA PRO A 215 1.13 -15.09 20.63
C PRO A 215 2.62 -15.17 20.31
N GLU A 216 2.95 -15.70 19.13
CA GLU A 216 4.30 -15.82 18.62
C GLU A 216 4.92 -14.45 18.31
N ALA A 217 4.15 -13.53 17.69
CA ALA A 217 4.60 -12.17 17.42
C ALA A 217 4.89 -11.38 18.71
N ARG A 218 4.03 -11.55 19.74
CA ARG A 218 4.24 -10.95 21.07
C ARG A 218 5.47 -11.53 21.76
N ALA A 219 5.67 -12.84 21.67
CA ALA A 219 6.86 -13.50 22.20
C ALA A 219 8.14 -13.01 21.50
N ALA A 220 8.09 -12.85 20.18
CA ALA A 220 9.19 -12.33 19.37
C ALA A 220 9.57 -10.89 19.74
N LEU A 221 8.58 -10.03 20.03
CA LEU A 221 8.82 -8.65 20.48
C LEU A 221 9.55 -8.61 21.83
N GLY A 222 9.11 -9.41 22.80
CA GLY A 222 9.82 -9.68 24.06
C GLY A 222 10.55 -8.47 24.69
N LYS A 223 11.81 -8.66 25.09
CA LYS A 223 12.69 -7.59 25.61
C LYS A 223 13.35 -6.74 24.52
N ALA A 224 13.18 -7.13 23.25
CA ALA A 224 13.83 -6.51 22.11
C ALA A 224 12.97 -5.43 21.45
N ASP A 225 11.74 -5.18 21.96
CA ASP A 225 10.80 -4.23 21.37
C ASP A 225 11.37 -2.80 21.36
N PRO A 226 11.83 -2.28 20.21
CA PRO A 226 12.37 -0.93 20.15
C PRO A 226 11.22 0.07 20.38
N PRO A 227 11.44 1.15 21.17
CA PRO A 227 10.40 2.12 21.45
C PRO A 227 9.78 2.66 20.14
N MET A 228 8.47 2.93 20.17
CA MET A 228 7.78 3.61 19.07
C MET A 228 8.38 5.02 18.90
N VAL A 229 9.43 5.13 18.09
CA VAL A 229 9.90 6.42 17.59
C VAL A 229 9.12 6.67 16.32
N VAL A 230 8.01 7.40 16.43
CA VAL A 230 7.37 8.05 15.29
C VAL A 230 8.32 9.18 14.88
N GLY A 231 9.32 8.85 14.06
CA GLY A 231 10.08 9.87 13.37
C GLY A 231 9.12 10.66 12.46
N PRO A 232 9.36 11.96 12.22
CA PRO A 232 8.58 12.68 11.22
C PRO A 232 8.63 11.87 9.93
N ALA A 233 7.53 11.85 9.18
CA ALA A 233 7.51 11.30 7.83
C ALA A 233 8.77 11.79 7.12
N GLU A 234 9.66 10.88 6.73
CA GLU A 234 10.83 11.25 5.93
C GLU A 234 10.28 11.97 4.70
N GLU A 235 10.47 13.28 4.66
CA GLU A 235 10.18 14.09 3.50
C GLU A 235 10.89 13.45 2.30
N PRO A 236 10.26 13.44 1.11
CA PRO A 236 10.93 12.97 -0.09
C PRO A 236 12.27 13.71 -0.20
N PRO A 237 13.36 13.05 -0.65
CA PRO A 237 14.69 13.64 -0.64
C PRO A 237 14.65 15.02 -1.27
N THR A 238 14.93 16.06 -0.48
CA THR A 238 14.88 17.47 -0.87
C THR A 238 16.03 17.88 -1.78
N ASP A 239 16.80 16.90 -2.28
CA ASP A 239 17.92 17.13 -3.17
C ASP A 239 17.82 16.26 -4.44
N PRO A 240 17.49 16.83 -5.60
CA PRO A 240 17.49 16.12 -6.88
C PRO A 240 18.89 15.64 -7.29
N SER A 241 19.97 16.10 -6.64
CA SER A 241 21.35 15.75 -7.01
C SER A 241 21.89 14.48 -6.34
N ALA A 242 21.18 13.87 -5.38
CA ALA A 242 21.64 12.66 -4.70
C ALA A 242 21.34 11.33 -5.46
N VAL A 243 20.68 11.39 -6.63
CA VAL A 243 20.38 10.21 -7.47
C VAL A 243 21.51 9.85 -8.43
N LEU A 244 22.50 10.73 -8.61
CA LEU A 244 23.72 10.43 -9.36
C LEU A 244 24.86 10.17 -8.37
N GLY A 245 25.01 8.91 -7.97
CA GLY A 245 26.23 8.46 -7.32
C GLY A 245 27.43 8.87 -8.17
N SER A 246 28.37 9.60 -7.57
CA SER A 246 29.70 9.84 -8.13
C SER A 246 30.29 8.50 -8.61
N PRO A 247 30.89 8.42 -9.80
CA PRO A 247 31.44 7.17 -10.29
C PRO A 247 32.57 6.74 -9.36
N THR A 248 32.37 5.62 -8.65
CA THR A 248 33.44 4.90 -7.97
C THR A 248 34.54 4.61 -9.01
N PRO A 249 35.80 5.00 -8.79
CA PRO A 249 36.85 4.73 -9.75
C PRO A 249 37.06 3.23 -9.90
N ILE A 250 36.93 2.73 -11.13
CA ILE A 250 37.24 1.34 -11.49
C ILE A 250 38.73 1.11 -11.19
N PRO A 251 39.11 0.08 -10.41
CA PRO A 251 40.51 -0.24 -10.19
C PRO A 251 41.19 -0.56 -11.53
N ARG A 252 42.33 0.10 -11.80
CA ARG A 252 43.14 0.10 -13.04
C ARG A 252 43.57 -1.27 -13.59
N ARG A 253 43.21 -2.39 -12.96
CA ARG A 253 43.56 -3.75 -13.38
C ARG A 253 42.56 -4.41 -14.34
N LEU A 254 41.52 -3.69 -14.76
CA LEU A 254 40.45 -4.22 -15.61
C LEU A 254 40.35 -3.53 -16.98
N LEU A 255 41.44 -2.94 -17.49
CA LEU A 255 41.48 -2.21 -18.76
C LEU A 255 42.40 -2.82 -19.84
N ASP A 256 43.04 -3.96 -19.60
CA ASP A 256 44.03 -4.49 -20.55
C ASP A 256 43.47 -5.43 -21.64
N HIS A 257 42.17 -5.75 -21.63
CA HIS A 257 41.61 -6.65 -22.63
C HIS A 257 40.22 -6.20 -23.12
N ALA A 258 40.20 -5.22 -24.02
CA ALA A 258 39.26 -5.16 -25.15
C ALA A 258 39.55 -3.91 -26.00
N ASN A 259 40.55 -4.01 -26.88
CA ASN A 259 40.39 -3.40 -28.20
C ASN A 259 39.27 -4.17 -28.90
N LEU A 260 38.32 -3.47 -29.51
CA LEU A 260 37.91 -3.70 -30.90
C LEU A 260 36.99 -2.54 -31.34
N ASP A 261 37.39 -1.96 -32.46
CA ASP A 261 36.89 -0.84 -33.23
C ASP A 261 35.36 -0.80 -33.49
N GLY A 262 34.83 0.43 -33.69
CA GLY A 262 33.57 0.61 -34.42
C GLY A 262 32.82 1.91 -34.16
N SER A 263 33.18 2.97 -34.89
CA SER A 263 32.31 4.07 -35.35
C SER A 263 31.62 4.96 -34.32
N ALA A 264 32.27 6.10 -34.03
CA ALA A 264 31.65 7.28 -33.45
C ALA A 264 31.11 8.19 -34.56
N GLU A 265 29.79 8.37 -34.63
CA GLU A 265 29.17 9.53 -35.30
C GLU A 265 27.98 10.06 -34.49
N GLY A 266 28.07 11.33 -34.10
CA GLY A 266 26.93 12.25 -34.04
C GLY A 266 26.13 12.37 -32.73
N TYR A 267 26.67 13.03 -31.69
CA TYR A 267 25.86 13.64 -30.62
C TYR A 267 26.45 14.94 -30.05
N ASP A 268 27.10 15.75 -30.89
CA ASP A 268 27.70 17.01 -30.46
C ASP A 268 27.09 18.18 -31.25
N SER A 269 25.84 18.56 -30.93
CA SER A 269 25.21 19.87 -31.24
C SER A 269 23.70 19.93 -30.88
N LEU A 270 23.32 19.62 -29.63
CA LEU A 270 22.02 20.06 -29.11
C LEU A 270 22.24 21.05 -27.95
N PRO A 271 21.63 22.25 -27.97
CA PRO A 271 21.77 23.18 -26.86
C PRO A 271 21.13 22.60 -25.60
N PRO A 272 21.70 22.87 -24.41
CA PRO A 272 21.20 22.32 -23.16
C PRO A 272 19.76 22.78 -22.89
N PRO A 273 18.92 21.93 -22.27
CA PRO A 273 17.52 22.21 -22.05
C PRO A 273 17.32 23.41 -21.11
N ALA A 274 16.18 24.09 -21.27
CA ALA A 274 15.90 25.42 -20.71
C ALA A 274 16.00 25.54 -19.17
N TRP A 275 16.01 24.43 -18.45
CA TRP A 275 16.18 24.37 -17.00
C TRP A 275 17.64 24.49 -16.52
N LEU A 276 18.62 24.48 -17.42
CA LEU A 276 20.04 24.69 -17.12
C LEU A 276 20.49 26.16 -17.17
N ARG A 277 19.57 27.10 -17.42
CA ARG A 277 19.89 28.54 -17.42
C ARG A 277 19.88 29.08 -15.98
N PRO A 278 20.98 29.67 -15.47
CA PRO A 278 21.00 30.20 -14.10
C PRO A 278 19.96 31.31 -13.94
N ARG A 279 19.09 31.17 -12.93
CA ARG A 279 18.12 32.20 -12.54
C ARG A 279 18.87 33.45 -12.07
N ARG A 280 18.65 34.59 -12.72
CA ARG A 280 19.15 35.89 -12.25
C ARG A 280 18.63 36.15 -10.83
N ALA A 281 19.53 36.42 -9.89
CA ALA A 281 19.18 36.79 -8.53
C ALA A 281 18.34 38.09 -8.53
N PRO A 282 17.36 38.23 -7.61
CA PRO A 282 16.57 39.45 -7.48
C PRO A 282 17.46 40.62 -7.05
N ARG A 283 17.30 41.77 -7.73
CA ARG A 283 17.96 43.03 -7.35
C ARG A 283 17.42 43.47 -5.97
N ARG A 284 18.33 43.89 -5.08
CA ARG A 284 17.97 44.55 -3.81
C ARG A 284 17.25 45.87 -4.11
N PRO A 285 16.28 46.27 -3.28
CA PRO A 285 15.64 47.58 -3.41
C PRO A 285 16.67 48.68 -3.11
N GLU A 286 16.73 49.68 -3.99
CA GLU A 286 17.50 50.90 -3.79
C GLU A 286 16.85 51.72 -2.66
N GLU A 287 17.68 52.17 -1.72
CA GLU A 287 17.33 53.20 -0.74
C GLU A 287 17.15 54.53 -1.48
N ASP A 288 15.99 55.12 -1.26
CA ASP A 288 15.59 56.44 -1.74
C ASP A 288 16.25 57.50 -0.82
N ASP A 289 17.25 58.24 -1.33
CA ASP A 289 17.68 59.48 -0.70
C ASP A 289 18.38 60.42 -1.73
N ARG A 290 17.63 61.47 -2.10
CA ARG A 290 18.02 62.81 -2.63
C ARG A 290 18.40 63.00 -4.10
#